data_AF-A0A3B4VCC5-F1
#
_entry.id   AF-A0A3B4VCC5-F1
#
_cell.length_a   1.000
_cell.length_b   1.000
_cell.length_c   1.000
_cell.angle_alpha   90.00
_cell.angle_beta   90.00
_cell.angle_gamma   90.00
#
_symmetry.space_group_name_H-M   'P 1'
#
loop_
_entity.id
_entity.type
_entity.pdbx_description
1 polymer ?
#
loop_
_entity_poly.entity_id
_entity_poly.type
_entity_poly.pdbx_seq_one_letter_code
_entity_poly.pdbx_strand_id
1 'polypeptide(L)'
;VLYDGLCPICVTEIRFLQFLQRNQPGKVDFVDISLPGYDGGKFKDISYEMAMEEMHVIDEKDEVHRGIPAFAVMYGAVGLGWLGRFMTWSPVRPFMDQSYAIFARNRLKWTGRAEECTTGRCEKK
;
A
#
# COMPACT_ATOMS: atom_id res chain seq x y z
N VAL A 1 -4.06 -1.14 -6.54
CA VAL A 1 -3.18 -1.05 -5.34
C VAL A 1 -2.37 0.23 -5.41
N LEU A 2 -2.57 1.15 -4.47
CA LEU A 2 -1.82 2.42 -4.42
C LEU A 2 -0.62 2.24 -3.49
N TYR A 3 0.60 2.53 -3.96
CA TYR A 3 1.82 2.32 -3.18
C TYR A 3 2.82 3.47 -3.33
N ASP A 4 3.65 3.68 -2.31
CA ASP A 4 4.75 4.65 -2.32
C ASP A 4 5.99 4.05 -3.00
N GLY A 5 6.27 4.46 -4.24
CA GLY A 5 7.43 3.99 -5.01
C GLY A 5 8.78 4.50 -4.55
N LEU A 6 8.82 5.47 -3.63
CA LEU A 6 10.04 5.89 -2.97
C LEU A 6 10.32 5.09 -1.70
N CYS A 7 9.37 4.28 -1.21
CA CYS A 7 9.52 3.45 -0.01
C CYS A 7 10.18 2.11 -0.37
N PRO A 8 11.44 1.83 0.03
CA PRO A 8 12.15 0.62 -0.39
C PRO A 8 11.46 -0.67 0.05
N ILE A 9 10.84 -0.65 1.23
CA ILE A 9 10.09 -1.79 1.78
C ILE A 9 8.83 -2.03 0.93
N CYS A 10 8.08 -0.97 0.66
CA CYS A 10 6.87 -1.00 -0.16
C CYS A 10 7.18 -1.49 -1.58
N VAL A 11 8.23 -0.97 -2.22
CA VAL A 11 8.67 -1.41 -3.55
C VAL A 11 9.08 -2.89 -3.57
N THR A 12 9.77 -3.35 -2.54
CA THR A 12 10.17 -4.77 -2.42
C THR A 12 8.95 -5.67 -2.34
N GLU A 13 7.97 -5.29 -1.53
CA GLU A 13 6.68 -5.99 -1.44
C GLU A 13 5.95 -6.01 -2.79
N ILE A 14 5.78 -4.86 -3.45
CA ILE A 14 5.10 -4.79 -4.74
C ILE A 14 5.81 -5.63 -5.81
N ARG A 15 7.15 -5.64 -5.86
CA ARG A 15 7.90 -6.49 -6.79
C ARG A 15 7.65 -7.98 -6.55
N PHE A 16 7.58 -8.39 -5.30
CA PHE A 16 7.24 -9.76 -4.94
C PHE A 16 5.82 -10.13 -5.39
N LEU A 17 4.84 -9.24 -5.17
CA LEU A 17 3.46 -9.47 -5.61
C LEU A 17 3.32 -9.49 -7.13
N GLN A 18 4.01 -8.59 -7.84
CA GLN A 18 4.10 -8.60 -9.29
C GLN A 18 4.68 -9.91 -9.81
N PHE A 19 5.69 -10.47 -9.13
CA PHE A 19 6.25 -11.78 -9.48
C PHE A 19 5.22 -12.91 -9.29
N LEU A 20 4.49 -12.92 -8.18
CA LEU A 20 3.44 -13.93 -7.92
C LEU A 20 2.28 -13.85 -8.91
N GLN A 21 1.86 -12.65 -9.27
CA GLN A 21 0.77 -12.42 -10.22
C GLN A 21 1.05 -12.98 -11.61
N ARG A 22 2.32 -13.10 -12.04
CA ARG A 22 2.66 -13.64 -13.38
C ARG A 22 2.06 -15.01 -13.66
N ASN A 23 1.79 -15.78 -12.60
CA ASN A 23 1.25 -17.13 -12.68
C ASN A 23 -0.24 -17.21 -12.28
N GLN A 24 -0.92 -16.08 -12.09
CA GLN A 24 -2.31 -16.00 -11.63
C GLN A 24 -3.22 -15.46 -12.74
N PRO A 25 -4.47 -15.95 -12.85
CA PRO A 25 -5.50 -15.31 -13.67
C PRO A 25 -5.98 -14.04 -12.96
N GLY A 26 -5.56 -12.88 -13.45
CA GLY A 26 -5.97 -11.58 -12.92
C GLY A 26 -4.86 -10.53 -13.06
N LYS A 27 -5.25 -9.27 -13.22
CA LYS A 27 -4.29 -8.16 -13.25
C LYS A 27 -4.56 -7.24 -12.07
N VAL A 28 -3.70 -7.32 -11.06
CA VAL A 28 -3.62 -6.26 -10.05
C VAL A 28 -2.86 -5.11 -10.68
N ASP A 29 -3.50 -3.94 -10.69
CA ASP A 29 -2.84 -2.70 -11.10
C ASP A 29 -2.14 -2.08 -9.89
N PHE A 30 -0.82 -1.98 -9.99
CA PHE A 30 0.04 -1.33 -9.00
C PHE A 30 0.33 0.09 -9.45
N VAL A 31 -0.15 1.08 -8.70
CA VAL A 31 -0.06 2.50 -9.02
C VAL A 31 0.88 3.17 -8.04
N ASP A 32 1.97 3.72 -8.57
CA ASP A 32 2.95 4.47 -7.79
C ASP A 32 2.46 5.90 -7.54
N ILE A 33 2.18 6.22 -6.28
CA ILE A 33 1.68 7.54 -5.87
C ILE A 33 2.79 8.60 -5.84
N SER A 34 4.05 8.18 -5.83
CA SER A 34 5.20 9.09 -5.77
C SER A 34 5.46 9.79 -7.11
N LEU A 35 4.92 9.25 -8.21
CA LEU A 35 5.06 9.85 -9.52
C LEU A 35 4.32 11.20 -9.60
N PRO A 36 4.88 12.20 -10.30
CA PRO A 36 4.27 13.53 -10.45
C PRO A 36 2.92 13.48 -11.19
N GLY A 37 2.65 12.42 -11.94
CA GLY A 37 1.39 12.21 -12.65
C GLY A 37 0.28 11.54 -11.84
N TYR A 38 0.50 11.26 -10.55
CA TYR A 38 -0.56 10.70 -9.70
C TYR A 38 -1.70 11.69 -9.51
N ASP A 39 -2.90 11.28 -9.93
CA ASP A 39 -4.14 12.05 -9.87
C ASP A 39 -5.18 11.28 -9.06
N GLY A 40 -5.45 11.75 -7.83
CA GLY A 40 -6.38 11.11 -6.91
C GLY A 40 -7.81 11.02 -7.43
N GLY A 41 -8.22 11.92 -8.33
CA GLY A 41 -9.57 11.90 -8.91
C GLY A 41 -9.82 10.65 -9.77
N LYS A 42 -8.76 10.01 -10.30
CA LYS A 42 -8.85 8.73 -11.01
C LYS A 42 -8.97 7.53 -10.09
N PHE A 43 -8.71 7.71 -8.80
CA PHE A 43 -8.58 6.64 -7.80
C PHE A 43 -9.47 6.93 -6.59
N LYS A 44 -10.78 7.15 -6.84
CA LYS A 44 -11.81 7.37 -5.80
C LYS A 44 -11.50 8.55 -4.86
N ASP A 45 -10.99 9.64 -5.44
CA ASP A 45 -10.63 10.87 -4.73
C ASP A 45 -9.58 10.68 -3.62
N ILE A 46 -8.79 9.60 -3.69
CA ILE A 46 -7.70 9.34 -2.74
C ILE A 46 -6.55 10.28 -3.09
N SER A 47 -6.40 11.37 -2.34
CA SER A 47 -5.32 12.34 -2.55
C SER A 47 -3.94 11.71 -2.30
N TYR A 48 -2.89 12.38 -2.76
CA TYR A 48 -1.51 11.95 -2.47
C TYR A 48 -1.27 11.85 -0.96
N GLU A 49 -1.75 12.84 -0.21
CA GLU A 49 -1.62 12.92 1.23
C GLU A 49 -2.34 11.76 1.92
N MET A 50 -3.56 11.42 1.48
CA MET A 50 -4.30 10.26 1.98
C MET A 50 -3.58 8.95 1.71
N ALA A 51 -3.11 8.74 0.47
CA ALA A 51 -2.35 7.55 0.09
C ALA A 51 -0.98 7.49 0.79
N MET A 52 -0.43 8.64 1.19
CA MET A 52 0.77 8.71 2.00
C MET A 52 0.49 8.48 3.49
N GLU A 53 -0.72 8.64 4.00
CA GLU A 53 -1.01 8.35 5.41
C GLU A 53 -1.06 6.84 5.68
N GLU A 54 -1.78 6.11 4.85
CA GLU A 54 -1.97 4.67 4.98
C GLU A 54 -2.17 3.95 3.64
N MET A 55 -2.13 2.62 3.69
CA MET A 55 -2.25 1.75 2.53
C MET A 55 -3.67 1.82 1.98
N HIS A 56 -3.80 1.97 0.66
CA HIS A 56 -5.09 2.00 -0.03
C HIS A 56 -5.15 0.98 -1.17
N VAL A 57 -6.25 0.24 -1.22
CA VAL A 57 -6.55 -0.69 -2.31
C VAL A 57 -7.99 -0.48 -2.76
N ILE A 58 -8.17 -0.31 -4.07
CA ILE A 58 -9.48 -0.32 -4.71
C ILE A 58 -9.66 -1.72 -5.27
N ASP A 59 -10.74 -2.40 -4.89
CA ASP A 59 -11.04 -3.75 -5.37
C ASP A 59 -11.84 -3.75 -6.69
N GLU A 60 -12.16 -4.94 -7.20
CA GLU A 60 -12.90 -5.13 -8.45
C GLU A 60 -14.35 -4.61 -8.39
N LYS A 61 -14.87 -4.31 -7.19
CA LYS A 61 -16.20 -3.75 -6.95
C LYS A 61 -16.15 -2.25 -6.67
N ASP A 62 -15.01 -1.61 -6.96
CA ASP A 62 -14.78 -0.19 -6.69
C ASP A 62 -14.81 0.19 -5.20
N GLU A 63 -14.68 -0.79 -4.29
CA GLU A 63 -14.62 -0.53 -2.84
C GLU A 63 -13.20 -0.16 -2.41
N VAL A 64 -13.10 0.88 -1.56
CA VAL A 64 -11.83 1.35 -1.02
C VAL A 64 -11.53 0.67 0.32
N HIS A 65 -10.47 -0.12 0.33
CA HIS A 65 -9.91 -0.75 1.51
C HIS A 65 -8.70 0.04 2.01
N ARG A 66 -8.59 0.18 3.34
CA ARG A 66 -7.56 0.97 4.02
C ARG A 66 -6.82 0.15 5.07
N GLY A 67 -5.54 0.45 5.32
CA GLY A 67 -4.73 -0.21 6.34
C GLY A 67 -4.65 -1.74 6.16
N ILE A 68 -4.77 -2.50 7.25
CA ILE A 68 -4.70 -3.98 7.21
C ILE A 68 -5.70 -4.65 6.23
N PRO A 69 -6.96 -4.21 6.13
CA PRO A 69 -7.89 -4.69 5.10
C PRO A 69 -7.35 -4.53 3.68
N ALA A 70 -6.68 -3.42 3.39
CA ALA A 70 -6.06 -3.18 2.10
C ALA A 70 -4.97 -4.23 1.80
N PHE A 71 -4.13 -4.56 2.78
CA PHE A 71 -3.17 -5.66 2.64
C PHE A 71 -3.84 -7.01 2.41
N ALA A 72 -4.93 -7.29 3.11
CA ALA A 72 -5.65 -8.55 2.93
C ALA A 72 -6.24 -8.71 1.52
N VAL A 73 -6.80 -7.63 0.97
CA VAL A 73 -7.29 -7.59 -0.41
C VAL A 73 -6.14 -7.73 -1.41
N MET A 74 -5.05 -6.98 -1.22
CA MET A 74 -3.85 -7.03 -2.06
C MET A 74 -3.24 -8.44 -2.12
N TYR A 75 -3.04 -9.09 -0.97
CA TYR A 75 -2.51 -10.46 -0.91
C TYR A 75 -3.50 -11.48 -1.48
N GLY A 76 -4.80 -11.30 -1.21
CA GLY A 76 -5.85 -12.14 -1.79
C GLY A 76 -5.80 -12.17 -3.31
N ALA A 77 -5.60 -11.01 -3.94
CA ALA A 77 -5.59 -10.86 -5.40
C ALA A 77 -4.42 -11.58 -6.10
N VAL A 78 -3.34 -11.93 -5.38
CA VAL A 78 -2.21 -12.71 -5.91
C VAL A 78 -2.19 -14.16 -5.40
N GLY A 79 -3.29 -14.63 -4.81
CA GLY A 79 -3.45 -15.99 -4.30
C GLY A 79 -2.85 -16.25 -2.92
N LEU A 80 -2.49 -15.19 -2.18
CA LEU A 80 -2.07 -15.25 -0.78
C LEU A 80 -3.24 -14.95 0.18
N GLY A 81 -4.48 -15.33 -0.20
CA GLY A 81 -5.68 -15.05 0.60
C GLY A 81 -5.64 -15.65 2.02
N TRP A 82 -4.88 -16.72 2.24
CA TRP A 82 -4.65 -17.29 3.57
C TRP A 82 -3.90 -16.31 4.49
N LEU A 83 -2.96 -15.55 3.95
CA LEU A 83 -2.20 -14.54 4.68
C LEU A 83 -3.12 -13.37 5.04
N GLY A 84 -3.91 -12.87 4.08
CA GLY A 84 -4.92 -11.84 4.34
C GLY A 84 -5.93 -12.25 5.43
N ARG A 85 -6.36 -13.53 5.42
CA ARG A 85 -7.24 -14.08 6.48
C ARG A 85 -6.55 -14.10 7.85
N PHE A 86 -5.28 -14.48 7.90
CA PHE A 86 -4.51 -14.45 9.15
C PHE A 86 -4.37 -13.03 9.70
N MET A 87 -4.05 -12.04 8.85
CA MET A 87 -3.90 -10.64 9.26
C MET A 87 -5.21 -10.02 9.77
N THR A 88 -6.34 -10.46 9.22
CA THR A 88 -7.68 -9.97 9.57
C THR A 88 -8.37 -10.77 10.67
N TRP A 89 -7.74 -11.84 11.15
CA TRP A 89 -8.32 -12.68 12.20
C TRP A 89 -8.47 -11.90 13.51
N SER A 90 -9.66 -11.92 14.11
CA SER A 90 -10.04 -11.05 15.24
C SER A 90 -9.03 -10.98 16.40
N PRO A 91 -8.36 -12.08 16.82
CA PRO A 91 -7.33 -12.01 17.87
C PRO A 91 -6.03 -11.35 17.42
N VAL A 92 -5.69 -11.47 16.13
CA VAL A 92 -4.44 -10.97 15.53
C VAL A 92 -4.58 -9.54 15.03
N ARG A 93 -5.78 -9.18 14.57
CA ARG A 93 -6.08 -7.91 13.90
C ARG A 93 -5.65 -6.67 14.70
N PRO A 94 -5.93 -6.54 16.02
CA PRO A 94 -5.51 -5.36 16.79
C PRO A 94 -3.99 -5.17 16.80
N PHE A 95 -3.23 -6.27 16.87
CA PHE A 95 -1.78 -6.24 16.82
C PHE A 95 -1.27 -5.82 15.45
N MET A 96 -1.89 -6.31 14.38
CA MET A 96 -1.56 -5.91 13.00
C MET A 96 -1.86 -4.44 12.76
N ASP A 97 -3.02 -3.94 13.20
CA ASP A 97 -3.37 -2.53 13.06
C ASP A 97 -2.37 -1.64 13.82
N GLN A 98 -2.01 -2.00 15.05
CA GLN A 98 -1.07 -1.21 15.85
C GLN A 98 0.35 -1.23 15.26
N SER A 99 0.86 -2.41 14.89
CA SER A 99 2.19 -2.53 14.27
C SER A 99 2.26 -1.75 12.95
N TYR A 100 1.21 -1.85 12.12
CA TYR A 100 1.12 -1.11 10.88
C TYR A 100 1.05 0.40 11.11
N ALA A 101 0.25 0.88 12.08
CA ALA A 101 0.17 2.30 12.40
C ALA A 101 1.53 2.87 12.85
N ILE A 102 2.30 2.11 13.65
CA ILE A 102 3.66 2.50 14.04
C ILE A 102 4.57 2.57 12.82
N PHE A 103 4.54 1.55 11.96
CA PHE A 103 5.32 1.55 10.71
C PHE A 103 4.94 2.74 9.83
N ALA A 104 3.66 2.94 9.52
CA ALA A 104 3.19 3.98 8.61
C ALA A 104 3.65 5.38 9.06
N ARG A 105 3.56 5.68 10.36
CA ARG A 105 4.03 6.95 10.95
C ARG A 105 5.55 7.12 10.92
N ASN A 106 6.30 6.03 11.04
CA ASN A 106 7.76 6.08 11.14
C ASN A 106 8.48 5.73 9.84
N ARG A 107 7.77 5.31 8.78
CA ARG A 107 8.39 4.74 7.58
C ARG A 107 9.36 5.69 6.91
N LEU A 108 9.06 6.99 6.87
CA LEU A 108 9.97 7.99 6.30
C LEU A 108 11.29 8.05 7.09
N LYS A 109 11.23 8.04 8.42
CA LYS A 109 12.41 8.02 9.27
C LYS A 109 13.20 6.71 9.14
N TRP A 110 12.50 5.58 9.18
CA TRP A 110 13.14 4.25 9.14
C TRP A 110 13.74 3.91 7.77
N THR A 111 13.25 4.53 6.71
CA THR A 111 13.77 4.36 5.35
C THR A 111 14.77 5.45 4.95
N GLY A 112 15.16 6.34 5.87
CA GLY A 112 16.15 7.41 5.61
C GLY A 112 15.62 8.61 4.81
N ARG A 113 14.30 8.75 4.70
CA ARG A 113 13.58 9.70 3.84
C ARG A 113 12.95 10.87 4.59
N ALA A 114 13.34 11.11 5.84
CA ALA A 114 12.73 12.15 6.68
C ALA A 114 12.86 13.56 6.07
N GLU A 115 13.91 13.82 5.29
CA GLU A 115 14.15 15.12 4.64
C GLU A 115 13.66 15.20 3.17
N GLU A 116 13.17 14.10 2.60
CA GLU A 116 12.77 14.04 1.19
C GLU A 116 11.38 14.62 0.94
N CYS A 117 10.61 14.88 2.00
CA CYS A 117 9.20 15.27 1.94
C CYS A 117 8.97 16.68 2.51
N THR A 118 9.77 17.67 2.09
CA THR A 118 9.73 19.04 2.62
C THR A 118 8.78 19.98 1.88
N THR A 119 8.36 19.63 0.67
CA THR A 119 7.56 20.48 -0.24
C THR A 119 6.12 19.99 -0.45
N GLY A 120 5.60 19.16 0.47
CA GLY A 120 4.26 18.56 0.35
C GLY A 120 4.20 17.33 -0.55
N ARG A 121 5.24 17.05 -1.35
CA ARG A 121 5.49 15.75 -1.97
C ARG A 121 6.88 15.24 -1.59
N CYS A 122 7.02 13.93 -1.54
CA CYS A 122 8.32 13.31 -1.40
C CYS A 122 9.00 13.19 -2.76
N GLU A 123 10.24 13.66 -2.86
CA GLU A 123 11.07 13.56 -4.06
C GLU A 123 12.40 12.90 -3.70
N LYS A 124 12.88 12.02 -4.57
CA LYS A 124 14.20 11.39 -4.39
C LYS A 124 15.28 12.46 -4.66
N LYS A 125 16.14 12.72 -3.67
CA LYS A 125 17.34 13.56 -3.86
C LYS A 125 18.30 12.95 -4.88
#